data_AF-A0A0C9V5Q3-F1
#
_entry.id   AF-A0A0C9V5Q3-F1
#
_cell.length_a   1.000
_cell.length_b   1.000
_cell.length_c   1.000
_cell.angle_alpha   90.00
_cell.angle_beta   90.00
_cell.angle_gamma   90.00
#
_symmetry.space_group_name_H-M   'P 1'
#
loop_
_entity.id
_entity.type
_entity.pdbx_description
1 polymer ?
#
loop_
_entity_poly.entity_id
_entity_poly.type
_entity_poly.pdbx_seq_one_letter_code
_entity_poly.pdbx_strand_id
1 'polypeptide(L)'
;MARNVVPEDELRKALVALKAEKPTLGVAKIHNLLLEANPTWAVSEKRVRKILQSEGLVATEKENGTANGAPAIHPSSRLNKSLDVEKWSSKVKVHYYNAVKGKGLVATEKISEGEVLWKEDPFVLAPEWDIYDLKVSSRACGFCSTPLGDHSPLHLPCQASSSATPCPTMFCNRLCRMHAEKVHPLLCPARNPASIPLLAFARNAQWLALHALTQCTSKLLLSAQRDDGSLDDDLQVVQGLAELGMEERFKALRDQGVEPDRENWRKAYGLYQQAFKEPKTVGEQKKLAKILKKPISEIMDKDLFDYDAFLRGLGRMSLNIEAHGGLYKLHSHLNHSCAPNVSVRHLDRRNALSRITVIARTAIEPGEELLITYTDPESNFRERRRRLSEWGFGPCQCERCLAEEKEAKESGTNTEEADELADHLRAGLGLV
;
A
#
# COMPACT_ATOMS: atom_id res chain seq x y z
N MET A 1 -29.58 -37.03 -24.61
CA MET A 1 -30.29 -35.79 -24.19
C MET A 1 -29.58 -34.60 -24.80
N ALA A 2 -30.29 -33.68 -25.44
CA ALA A 2 -29.69 -32.49 -26.03
C ALA A 2 -29.07 -31.62 -24.91
N ARG A 3 -27.80 -31.25 -25.04
CA ARG A 3 -27.14 -30.38 -24.06
C ARG A 3 -27.50 -28.93 -24.36
N ASN A 4 -27.96 -28.19 -23.37
CA ASN A 4 -28.42 -26.81 -23.50
C ASN A 4 -27.29 -25.82 -23.18
N VAL A 5 -27.27 -24.69 -23.90
CA VAL A 5 -26.37 -23.57 -23.63
C VAL A 5 -26.87 -22.80 -22.42
N VAL A 6 -26.03 -22.69 -21.39
CA VAL A 6 -26.39 -22.06 -20.12
C VAL A 6 -26.03 -20.56 -20.14
N PRO A 7 -26.92 -19.66 -19.66
CA PRO A 7 -26.61 -18.25 -19.44
C PRO A 7 -25.43 -18.04 -18.49
N GLU A 8 -24.69 -16.94 -18.66
CA GLU A 8 -23.46 -16.71 -17.91
C GLU A 8 -23.70 -16.49 -16.40
N ASP A 9 -24.78 -15.82 -16.02
CA ASP A 9 -25.12 -15.54 -14.62
C ASP A 9 -25.48 -16.80 -13.83
N GLU A 10 -26.18 -17.75 -14.47
CA GLU A 10 -26.55 -19.02 -13.88
C GLU A 10 -25.32 -19.92 -13.69
N LEU A 11 -24.46 -19.98 -14.71
CA LEU A 11 -23.19 -20.68 -14.65
C LEU A 11 -22.27 -20.10 -13.57
N ARG A 12 -22.22 -18.77 -13.44
CA ARG A 12 -21.40 -18.07 -12.43
C ARG A 12 -21.84 -18.41 -11.01
N LYS A 13 -23.15 -18.37 -10.72
CA LYS A 13 -23.69 -18.74 -9.40
C LYS A 13 -23.35 -20.19 -9.02
N ALA A 14 -23.52 -21.12 -9.95
CA ALA A 14 -23.20 -22.53 -9.72
C ALA A 14 -21.70 -22.76 -9.44
N LEU A 15 -20.82 -22.09 -10.19
CA LEU A 15 -19.37 -22.20 -10.01
C LEU A 15 -18.87 -21.59 -8.70
N VAL A 16 -19.43 -20.44 -8.29
CA VAL A 16 -19.10 -19.82 -7.00
C VAL A 16 -19.53 -20.72 -5.84
N ALA A 17 -20.73 -21.31 -5.89
CA ALA A 17 -21.22 -22.23 -4.86
C ALA A 17 -20.34 -23.48 -4.76
N LEU A 18 -20.00 -24.11 -5.89
CA LEU A 18 -19.12 -25.29 -5.95
C LEU A 18 -17.73 -25.00 -5.38
N LYS A 19 -17.19 -23.80 -5.61
CA LYS A 19 -15.88 -23.42 -5.09
C LYS A 19 -15.91 -23.03 -3.62
N ALA A 20 -17.00 -22.44 -3.14
CA ALA A 20 -17.20 -22.18 -1.72
C ALA A 20 -17.23 -23.49 -0.90
N GLU A 21 -17.87 -24.53 -1.45
CA GLU A 21 -17.91 -25.85 -0.82
C GLU A 21 -16.58 -26.62 -0.93
N LYS A 22 -15.86 -26.45 -2.04
CA LYS A 22 -14.62 -27.19 -2.35
C LYS A 22 -13.47 -26.24 -2.78
N PRO A 23 -12.92 -25.43 -1.85
CA PRO A 23 -12.00 -24.33 -2.17
C PRO A 23 -10.67 -24.78 -2.77
N THR A 24 -10.24 -26.02 -2.51
CA THR A 24 -8.93 -26.55 -2.92
C THR A 24 -8.92 -27.24 -4.29
N LEU A 25 -10.08 -27.50 -4.92
CA LEU A 25 -10.15 -28.26 -6.17
C LEU A 25 -9.80 -27.41 -7.40
N GLY A 26 -8.91 -27.92 -8.26
CA GLY A 26 -8.55 -27.29 -9.54
C GLY A 26 -9.69 -27.20 -10.55
N VAL A 27 -9.50 -26.39 -11.60
CA VAL A 27 -10.53 -26.05 -12.61
C VAL A 27 -11.12 -27.28 -13.28
N ALA A 28 -10.29 -28.27 -13.65
CA ALA A 28 -10.75 -29.51 -14.29
C ALA A 28 -11.68 -30.34 -13.38
N LYS A 29 -11.37 -30.43 -12.08
CA LYS A 29 -12.20 -31.16 -11.12
C LYS A 29 -13.52 -30.44 -10.85
N ILE A 30 -13.50 -29.11 -10.76
CA ILE A 30 -14.72 -28.29 -10.64
C ILE A 30 -15.59 -28.41 -11.90
N HIS A 31 -15.00 -28.45 -13.10
CA HIS A 31 -15.73 -28.64 -14.35
C HIS A 31 -16.42 -30.01 -14.41
N ASN A 32 -15.75 -31.08 -14.00
CA ASN A 32 -16.37 -32.41 -13.93
C ASN A 32 -17.53 -32.46 -12.93
N LEU A 33 -17.33 -31.93 -11.71
CA LEU A 33 -18.40 -31.86 -10.69
C LEU A 33 -19.60 -31.03 -11.16
N LEU A 34 -19.37 -29.96 -11.91
CA LEU A 34 -20.43 -29.14 -12.48
C LEU A 34 -21.29 -29.92 -13.47
N LEU A 35 -20.66 -30.70 -14.36
CA LEU A 35 -21.36 -31.53 -15.35
C LEU A 35 -22.01 -32.76 -14.75
N GLU A 36 -21.46 -33.32 -13.67
CA GLU A 36 -22.10 -34.38 -12.87
C GLU A 36 -23.38 -33.87 -12.19
N ALA A 37 -23.31 -32.67 -11.57
CA ALA A 37 -24.46 -32.05 -10.93
C ALA A 37 -25.49 -31.54 -11.95
N ASN A 38 -25.09 -31.25 -13.20
CA ASN A 38 -25.96 -30.71 -14.25
C ASN A 38 -25.76 -31.45 -15.59
N PRO A 39 -26.29 -32.67 -15.76
CA PRO A 39 -26.01 -33.52 -16.93
C PRO A 39 -26.48 -32.96 -18.28
N THR A 40 -27.40 -31.99 -18.27
CA THR A 40 -27.95 -31.34 -19.48
C THR A 40 -27.17 -30.11 -19.92
N TRP A 41 -26.14 -29.69 -19.17
CA TRP A 41 -25.41 -28.45 -19.46
C TRP A 41 -24.31 -28.65 -20.52
N ALA A 42 -24.25 -27.73 -21.49
CA ALA A 42 -23.15 -27.62 -22.45
C ALA A 42 -22.16 -26.53 -22.01
N VAL A 43 -21.15 -26.91 -21.22
CA VAL A 43 -20.14 -25.97 -20.69
C VAL A 43 -18.74 -26.52 -20.94
N SER A 44 -17.86 -25.71 -21.52
CA SER A 44 -16.45 -26.05 -21.72
C SER A 44 -15.60 -25.69 -20.50
N GLU A 45 -14.53 -26.44 -20.26
CA GLU A 45 -13.58 -26.14 -19.17
C GLU A 45 -12.98 -24.72 -19.31
N LYS A 46 -12.72 -24.27 -20.55
CA LYS A 46 -12.25 -22.91 -20.83
C LYS A 46 -13.23 -21.83 -20.35
N ARG A 47 -14.53 -22.07 -20.50
CA ARG A 47 -15.59 -21.15 -20.02
C ARG A 47 -15.65 -21.13 -18.50
N VAL A 48 -15.53 -22.29 -17.85
CA VAL A 48 -15.41 -22.41 -16.38
C VAL A 48 -14.17 -21.66 -15.87
N ARG A 49 -13.01 -21.87 -16.51
CA ARG A 49 -11.75 -21.20 -16.16
C ARG A 49 -11.88 -19.68 -16.20
N LYS A 50 -12.45 -19.13 -17.28
CA LYS A 50 -12.65 -17.68 -17.45
C LYS A 50 -13.52 -17.09 -16.34
N ILE A 51 -14.61 -17.77 -15.98
CA ILE A 51 -15.54 -17.31 -14.92
C ILE A 51 -14.90 -17.44 -13.53
N LEU A 52 -14.25 -18.57 -13.21
CA LEU A 52 -13.55 -18.73 -11.93
C LEU A 52 -12.39 -17.74 -11.80
N GLN A 53 -11.66 -17.43 -12.88
CA GLN A 53 -10.61 -16.40 -12.88
C GLN A 53 -11.20 -15.00 -12.66
N SER A 54 -12.32 -14.66 -13.30
CA SER A 54 -12.97 -13.35 -13.08
C SER A 54 -13.48 -13.18 -11.64
N GLU A 55 -13.82 -14.29 -10.97
CA GLU A 55 -14.22 -14.30 -9.55
C GLU A 55 -13.04 -14.45 -8.57
N GLY A 56 -11.80 -14.60 -9.06
CA GLY A 56 -10.62 -14.82 -8.19
C GLY A 56 -10.58 -16.19 -7.50
N LEU A 57 -11.28 -17.18 -8.05
CA LEU A 57 -11.54 -18.51 -7.48
C LEU A 57 -10.66 -19.64 -8.05
N VAL A 58 -9.55 -19.29 -8.71
CA VAL A 58 -8.57 -20.26 -9.23
C VAL A 58 -7.29 -20.17 -8.42
N ALA A 59 -6.95 -21.26 -7.71
CA ALA A 59 -5.58 -21.51 -7.29
C ALA A 59 -4.78 -21.82 -8.57
N THR A 60 -3.76 -21.03 -8.87
CA THR A 60 -2.92 -21.19 -10.05
C THR A 60 -2.16 -22.52 -9.98
N GLU A 61 -2.71 -23.57 -10.59
CA GLU A 61 -1.92 -24.74 -10.99
C GLU A 61 -0.97 -24.31 -12.11
N LYS A 62 0.32 -24.52 -11.85
CA LYS A 62 1.45 -24.21 -12.72
C LYS A 62 1.17 -24.69 -14.15
N GLU A 63 1.25 -23.78 -15.12
CA GLU A 63 1.36 -24.18 -16.52
C GLU A 63 2.71 -24.89 -16.68
N ASN A 64 2.63 -26.17 -17.07
CA ASN A 64 3.78 -26.94 -17.55
C ASN A 64 4.24 -26.35 -18.89
N GLY A 65 4.98 -25.25 -18.81
CA GLY A 65 5.90 -24.80 -19.84
C GLY A 65 7.30 -25.00 -19.31
N THR A 66 8.12 -25.74 -20.05
CA THR A 66 9.55 -25.91 -19.79
C THR A 66 10.25 -24.55 -19.80
N ALA A 67 10.36 -23.93 -18.64
CA ALA A 67 11.31 -22.86 -18.37
C ALA A 67 11.86 -23.13 -16.97
N ASN A 68 13.15 -23.45 -16.89
CA ASN A 68 13.90 -23.35 -15.65
C ASN A 68 13.87 -21.89 -15.20
N GLY A 69 12.92 -21.55 -14.32
CA GLY A 69 12.78 -20.22 -13.74
C GLY A 69 11.81 -20.28 -12.58
N ALA A 70 12.23 -19.78 -11.41
CA ALA A 70 11.33 -19.59 -10.29
C ALA A 70 10.11 -18.72 -10.73
N PRO A 71 8.91 -18.93 -10.16
CA PRO A 71 7.75 -18.09 -10.47
C PRO A 71 8.11 -16.62 -10.23
N ALA A 72 7.83 -15.76 -11.21
CA ALA A 72 8.17 -14.35 -11.17
C ALA A 72 7.53 -13.68 -9.95
N ILE A 73 8.36 -13.13 -9.07
CA ILE A 73 7.92 -12.42 -7.86
C ILE A 73 7.50 -11.01 -8.28
N HIS A 74 6.23 -10.69 -8.15
CA HIS A 74 5.69 -9.35 -8.40
C HIS A 74 4.71 -8.95 -7.29
N PRO A 75 4.53 -7.63 -7.04
CA PRO A 75 3.51 -7.15 -6.13
C PRO A 75 2.11 -7.62 -6.56
N SER A 76 1.28 -7.93 -5.58
CA SER A 76 -0.13 -8.26 -5.80
C SER A 76 -1.04 -7.19 -5.20
N SER A 77 -2.18 -6.92 -5.83
CA SER A 77 -3.18 -5.97 -5.32
C SER A 77 -4.59 -6.48 -5.57
N ARG A 78 -5.56 -5.98 -4.81
CA ARG A 78 -6.98 -6.33 -4.95
C ARG A 78 -7.83 -5.11 -5.24
N LEU A 79 -8.93 -5.31 -5.97
CA LEU A 79 -9.93 -4.27 -6.16
C LEU A 79 -10.66 -4.02 -4.84
N ASN A 80 -10.71 -2.74 -4.44
CA ASN A 80 -11.55 -2.32 -3.34
C ASN A 80 -12.97 -2.04 -3.89
N LYS A 81 -13.92 -2.92 -3.58
CA LYS A 81 -15.31 -2.82 -4.08
C LYS A 81 -16.10 -1.68 -3.44
N SER A 82 -15.71 -1.24 -2.23
CA SER A 82 -16.34 -0.11 -1.54
C SER A 82 -15.74 1.25 -1.92
N LEU A 83 -14.71 1.27 -2.79
CA LEU A 83 -14.09 2.52 -3.21
C LEU A 83 -15.00 3.30 -4.16
N ASP A 84 -15.64 4.32 -3.62
CA ASP A 84 -16.41 5.30 -4.38
C ASP A 84 -15.48 6.37 -4.98
N VAL A 85 -15.04 6.12 -6.22
CA VAL A 85 -14.13 7.01 -6.97
C VAL A 85 -14.77 8.36 -7.29
N GLU A 86 -16.09 8.41 -7.47
CA GLU A 86 -16.82 9.61 -7.87
C GLU A 86 -16.76 10.71 -6.80
N LYS A 87 -16.49 10.34 -5.54
CA LYS A 87 -16.20 11.31 -4.45
C LYS A 87 -14.99 12.20 -4.73
N TRP A 88 -14.05 11.74 -5.56
CA TRP A 88 -12.85 12.48 -5.91
C TRP A 88 -12.91 13.04 -7.32
N SER A 89 -13.36 12.24 -8.28
CA SER A 89 -13.43 12.65 -9.68
C SER A 89 -14.38 11.77 -10.49
N SER A 90 -15.25 12.38 -11.30
CA SER A 90 -16.05 11.69 -12.31
C SER A 90 -15.26 11.31 -13.56
N LYS A 91 -14.04 11.87 -13.71
CA LYS A 91 -13.21 11.74 -14.91
C LYS A 91 -12.31 10.50 -14.91
N VAL A 92 -12.34 9.72 -13.83
CA VAL A 92 -11.44 8.57 -13.64
C VAL A 92 -12.21 7.37 -13.11
N LYS A 93 -11.76 6.18 -13.47
CA LYS A 93 -12.27 4.92 -12.91
C LYS A 93 -11.14 3.93 -12.66
N VAL A 94 -11.36 3.01 -11.72
CA VAL A 94 -10.44 1.90 -11.49
C VAL A 94 -10.55 0.90 -12.64
N HIS A 95 -9.40 0.46 -13.15
CA HIS A 95 -9.29 -0.58 -14.16
C HIS A 95 -8.33 -1.67 -13.68
N TYR A 96 -8.70 -2.94 -13.81
CA TYR A 96 -7.80 -4.06 -13.53
C TYR A 96 -7.18 -4.56 -14.83
N TYR A 97 -5.85 -4.53 -14.92
CA TYR A 97 -5.12 -4.95 -16.12
C TYR A 97 -4.87 -6.45 -16.12
N ASN A 98 -4.07 -6.95 -15.17
CA ASN A 98 -3.70 -8.35 -15.01
C ASN A 98 -2.96 -8.55 -13.68
N ALA A 99 -2.52 -9.77 -13.39
CA ALA A 99 -1.84 -10.09 -12.13
C ALA A 99 -0.50 -9.33 -11.94
N VAL A 100 0.22 -9.03 -13.01
CA VAL A 100 1.55 -8.41 -12.98
C VAL A 100 1.47 -6.90 -12.82
N LYS A 101 0.65 -6.25 -13.65
CA LYS A 101 0.43 -4.79 -13.60
C LYS A 101 -0.54 -4.38 -12.49
N GLY A 102 -1.41 -5.30 -12.07
CA GLY A 102 -2.42 -5.06 -11.07
C GLY A 102 -3.54 -4.14 -11.56
N LYS A 103 -3.99 -3.27 -10.65
CA LYS A 103 -5.01 -2.25 -10.90
C LYS A 103 -4.37 -0.91 -11.25
N GLY A 104 -5.10 -0.09 -11.99
CA GLY A 104 -4.73 1.26 -12.37
C GLY A 104 -5.92 2.20 -12.37
N LEU A 105 -5.69 3.46 -12.72
CA LEU A 105 -6.75 4.44 -13.02
C LEU A 105 -6.72 4.79 -14.50
N VAL A 106 -7.89 4.84 -15.13
CA VAL A 106 -8.05 5.28 -16.52
C VAL A 106 -9.00 6.45 -16.62
N ALA A 107 -8.76 7.33 -17.57
CA ALA A 107 -9.64 8.45 -17.88
C ALA A 107 -10.97 7.94 -18.47
N THR A 108 -12.10 8.50 -18.03
CA THR A 108 -13.43 8.22 -18.58
C THR A 108 -13.86 9.23 -19.65
N GLU A 109 -13.25 10.41 -19.62
CA GLU A 109 -13.45 11.50 -20.57
C GLU A 109 -12.14 12.26 -20.78
N LYS A 110 -12.14 13.24 -21.68
CA LYS A 110 -10.96 14.04 -21.98
C LYS A 110 -10.60 14.95 -20.79
N ILE A 111 -9.33 14.96 -20.44
CA ILE A 111 -8.73 15.77 -19.38
C ILE A 111 -7.73 16.73 -20.03
N SER A 112 -7.79 18.00 -19.65
CA SER A 112 -6.88 19.01 -20.18
C SER A 112 -5.56 19.05 -19.41
N GLU A 113 -4.48 19.44 -20.07
CA GLU A 113 -3.21 19.72 -19.39
C GLU A 113 -3.40 20.79 -18.29
N GLY A 114 -2.78 20.56 -17.13
CA GLY A 114 -2.89 21.44 -15.97
C GLY A 114 -4.18 21.30 -15.16
N GLU A 115 -5.12 20.45 -15.61
CA GLU A 115 -6.37 20.22 -14.90
C GLU A 115 -6.14 19.51 -13.56
N VAL A 116 -6.75 20.03 -12.49
CA VAL A 116 -6.77 19.37 -11.19
C VAL A 116 -7.81 18.24 -11.22
N LEU A 117 -7.33 17.01 -11.14
CA LEU A 117 -8.17 15.81 -11.22
C LEU A 117 -8.90 15.55 -9.90
N TRP A 118 -8.18 15.61 -8.78
CA TRP A 118 -8.76 15.54 -7.44
C TRP A 118 -7.79 16.07 -6.37
N LYS A 119 -8.33 16.25 -5.15
CA LYS A 119 -7.56 16.42 -3.91
C LYS A 119 -7.89 15.31 -2.94
N GLU A 120 -6.90 14.83 -2.20
CA GLU A 120 -7.09 13.70 -1.28
C GLU A 120 -6.37 13.91 0.04
N ASP A 121 -7.08 13.66 1.15
CA ASP A 121 -6.50 13.58 2.48
C ASP A 121 -5.96 12.17 2.75
N PRO A 122 -4.85 12.03 3.49
CA PRO A 122 -4.24 10.74 3.73
C PRO A 122 -5.15 9.84 4.57
N PHE A 123 -5.22 8.57 4.19
CA PHE A 123 -5.78 7.49 5.01
C PHE A 123 -5.03 7.35 6.34
N VAL A 124 -3.70 7.34 6.27
CA VAL A 124 -2.77 7.52 7.40
C VAL A 124 -1.56 8.31 6.94
N LEU A 125 -0.89 8.96 7.90
CA LEU A 125 0.26 9.80 7.63
C LEU A 125 1.43 9.45 8.55
N ALA A 126 2.51 8.94 7.95
CA ALA A 126 3.81 8.78 8.57
C ALA A 126 4.75 9.82 7.95
N PRO A 127 4.79 11.07 8.44
CA PRO A 127 5.53 12.12 7.77
C PRO A 127 7.03 11.85 7.73
N GLU A 128 7.71 12.54 6.80
CA GLU A 128 9.16 12.67 6.78
C GLU A 128 9.74 13.04 8.14
N TRP A 129 10.97 12.64 8.40
CA TRP A 129 11.55 12.70 9.74
C TRP A 129 11.74 14.12 10.27
N ASP A 130 12.04 15.10 9.42
CA ASP A 130 12.10 16.51 9.82
C ASP A 130 10.75 17.01 10.32
N ILE A 131 9.66 16.62 9.64
CA ILE A 131 8.29 16.97 10.04
C ILE A 131 7.86 16.17 11.27
N TYR A 132 8.28 14.90 11.38
CA TYR A 132 8.08 14.11 12.58
C TYR A 132 8.73 14.78 13.81
N ASP A 133 9.95 15.28 13.65
CA ASP A 133 10.68 15.99 14.72
C ASP A 133 9.96 17.28 15.13
N LEU A 134 9.38 18.01 14.17
CA LEU A 134 8.48 19.11 14.47
C LEU A 134 7.22 18.65 15.23
N LYS A 135 6.63 17.49 14.89
CA LYS A 135 5.45 16.97 15.63
C LYS A 135 5.78 16.62 17.08
N VAL A 136 6.89 15.94 17.33
CA VAL A 136 7.29 15.54 18.69
C VAL A 136 7.83 16.71 19.53
N SER A 137 8.19 17.82 18.89
CA SER A 137 8.53 19.09 19.55
C SER A 137 7.36 20.08 19.62
N SER A 138 6.12 19.65 19.35
CA SER A 138 4.92 20.48 19.39
C SER A 138 4.88 21.62 18.36
N ARG A 139 5.71 21.57 17.32
CA ARG A 139 5.87 22.58 16.25
C ARG A 139 5.22 22.19 14.92
N ALA A 140 4.55 21.04 14.84
CA ALA A 140 3.72 20.66 13.70
C ALA A 140 2.43 19.99 14.16
N CYS A 141 1.37 20.14 13.37
CA CYS A 141 0.09 19.50 13.62
C CYS A 141 0.24 17.98 13.61
N GLY A 142 -0.19 17.30 14.68
CA GLY A 142 -0.16 15.85 14.80
C GLY A 142 -0.94 15.11 13.71
N PHE A 143 -1.99 15.73 13.18
CA PHE A 143 -2.81 15.17 12.10
C PHE A 143 -2.27 15.52 10.72
N CYS A 144 -2.35 16.80 10.31
CA CYS A 144 -2.09 17.21 8.93
C CYS A 144 -0.63 17.60 8.63
N SER A 145 0.28 17.44 9.60
CA SER A 145 1.71 17.79 9.49
C SER A 145 2.04 19.27 9.23
N THR A 146 1.03 20.14 9.09
CA THR A 146 1.25 21.58 8.88
C THR A 146 2.06 22.16 10.04
N PRO A 147 3.21 22.81 9.77
CA PRO A 147 3.98 23.52 10.78
C PRO A 147 3.11 24.51 11.54
N LEU A 148 3.22 24.50 12.85
CA LEU A 148 2.50 25.40 13.73
C LEU A 148 3.36 26.65 13.93
N GLY A 149 2.80 27.81 13.60
CA GLY A 149 3.41 29.09 13.96
C GLY A 149 3.35 29.34 15.46
N ASP A 150 4.02 30.39 15.92
CA ASP A 150 4.02 30.73 17.34
C ASP A 150 2.63 31.16 17.83
N HIS A 151 2.20 30.55 18.95
CA HIS A 151 1.17 31.07 19.87
C HIS A 151 -0.20 31.42 19.26
N SER A 152 -0.71 30.61 18.33
CA SER A 152 -2.11 30.71 17.91
C SER A 152 -3.06 30.12 18.97
N PRO A 153 -4.11 30.84 19.42
CA PRO A 153 -5.12 30.30 20.33
C PRO A 153 -5.96 29.17 19.69
N LEU A 154 -5.84 28.96 18.38
CA LEU A 154 -6.49 27.87 17.66
C LEU A 154 -5.75 26.54 17.83
N HIS A 155 -4.50 26.56 18.27
CA HIS A 155 -3.71 25.35 18.50
C HIS A 155 -4.24 24.61 19.73
N LEU A 156 -4.54 23.33 19.56
CA LEU A 156 -5.14 22.50 20.60
C LEU A 156 -4.16 21.40 21.01
N PRO A 157 -3.86 21.23 22.30
CA PRO A 157 -3.09 20.08 22.75
C PRO A 157 -3.92 18.79 22.70
N CYS A 158 -3.22 17.66 22.74
CA CYS A 158 -3.82 16.37 23.03
C CYS A 158 -4.59 16.40 24.35
N GLN A 159 -5.85 15.95 24.34
CA GLN A 159 -6.72 15.96 25.53
C GLN A 159 -6.24 15.03 26.64
N ALA A 160 -5.41 14.03 26.32
CA ALA A 160 -4.84 13.12 27.30
C ALA A 160 -3.55 13.66 27.94
N SER A 161 -2.99 14.75 27.41
CA SER A 161 -1.77 15.34 27.95
C SER A 161 -2.04 15.94 29.32
N SER A 162 -1.17 15.62 30.28
CA SER A 162 -1.21 16.16 31.64
C SER A 162 0.21 16.30 32.19
N SER A 163 0.40 17.02 33.28
CA SER A 163 1.72 17.17 33.91
C SER A 163 2.34 15.83 34.34
N ALA A 164 1.52 14.84 34.70
CA ALA A 164 1.98 13.50 35.09
C ALA A 164 2.20 12.57 33.89
N THR A 165 1.50 12.78 32.78
CA THR A 165 1.59 11.97 31.56
C THR A 165 1.58 12.90 30.35
N PRO A 166 2.72 13.52 30.02
CA PRO A 166 2.79 14.51 28.95
C PRO A 166 2.65 13.85 27.58
N CYS A 167 1.98 14.55 26.67
CA CYS A 167 1.97 14.26 25.24
C CYS A 167 2.29 15.54 24.45
N PRO A 168 3.31 15.52 23.56
CA PRO A 168 3.72 16.71 22.83
C PRO A 168 2.82 17.02 21.62
N THR A 169 1.84 16.17 21.30
CA THR A 169 1.03 16.33 20.10
C THR A 169 0.11 17.55 20.21
N MET A 170 0.26 18.46 19.25
CA MET A 170 -0.57 19.64 19.05
C MET A 170 -1.37 19.54 17.75
N PHE A 171 -2.51 20.21 17.66
CA PHE A 171 -3.37 20.23 16.48
C PHE A 171 -3.68 21.65 16.06
N CYS A 172 -3.63 21.95 14.76
CA CYS A 172 -3.87 23.32 14.27
C CYS A 172 -5.32 23.80 14.46
N ASN A 173 -6.29 22.89 14.57
CA ASN A 173 -7.70 23.19 14.82
C ASN A 173 -8.47 21.98 15.37
N ARG A 174 -9.74 22.19 15.72
CA ARG A 174 -10.64 21.15 16.28
C ARG A 174 -10.85 19.98 15.33
N LEU A 175 -10.93 20.23 14.02
CA LEU A 175 -11.14 19.19 13.00
C LEU A 175 -9.93 18.24 12.95
N CYS A 176 -8.71 18.78 12.97
CA CYS A 176 -7.48 17.98 13.03
C CYS A 176 -7.40 17.14 14.30
N ARG A 177 -7.76 17.71 15.46
CA ARG A 177 -7.81 16.95 16.72
C ARG A 177 -8.83 15.82 16.66
N MET A 178 -10.03 16.09 16.13
CA MET A 178 -11.08 15.07 15.97
C MET A 178 -10.66 13.96 15.02
N HIS A 179 -10.05 14.29 13.88
CA HIS A 179 -9.56 13.29 12.94
C HIS A 179 -8.37 12.50 13.48
N ALA A 180 -7.54 13.11 14.32
CA ALA A 180 -6.44 12.41 14.98
C ALA A 180 -6.93 11.31 15.94
N GLU A 181 -8.14 11.39 16.52
CA GLU A 181 -8.67 10.32 17.37
C GLU A 181 -8.79 8.97 16.63
N LYS A 182 -8.75 8.98 15.29
CA LYS A 182 -8.76 7.75 14.49
C LYS A 182 -7.42 6.99 14.54
N VAL A 183 -6.33 7.60 15.02
CA VAL A 183 -4.96 7.02 14.97
C VAL A 183 -4.13 7.35 16.22
N HIS A 184 -4.17 8.59 16.69
CA HIS A 184 -3.33 9.07 17.78
C HIS A 184 -3.50 8.30 19.12
N PRO A 185 -4.69 7.84 19.56
CA PRO A 185 -4.85 7.26 20.89
C PRO A 185 -3.91 6.11 21.24
N LEU A 186 -3.66 5.17 20.32
CA LEU A 186 -2.71 4.06 20.54
C LEU A 186 -1.25 4.46 20.34
N LEU A 187 -0.97 5.64 19.79
CA LEU A 187 0.38 6.17 19.60
C LEU A 187 0.72 7.30 20.58
N CYS A 188 -0.24 7.67 21.42
CA CYS A 188 -0.13 8.78 22.35
C CYS A 188 0.71 8.33 23.56
N PRO A 189 1.86 8.95 23.86
CA PRO A 189 2.69 8.56 25.01
C PRO A 189 1.95 8.64 26.35
N ALA A 190 0.96 9.53 26.47
CA ALA A 190 0.14 9.65 27.67
C ALA A 190 -0.83 8.47 27.83
N ARG A 191 -1.50 8.06 26.74
CA ARG A 191 -2.51 6.99 26.75
C ARG A 191 -1.90 5.59 26.59
N ASN A 192 -0.91 5.43 25.72
CA ASN A 192 -0.21 4.16 25.45
C ASN A 192 1.32 4.35 25.43
N PRO A 193 1.98 4.43 26.60
CA PRO A 193 3.44 4.58 26.66
C PRO A 193 4.20 3.39 26.06
N ALA A 194 3.56 2.22 25.90
CA ALA A 194 4.19 1.06 25.28
C ALA A 194 4.51 1.25 23.79
N SER A 195 3.91 2.25 23.11
CA SER A 195 4.23 2.59 21.72
C SER A 195 5.52 3.41 21.57
N ILE A 196 6.01 4.02 22.65
CA ILE A 196 7.17 4.94 22.60
C ILE A 196 8.42 4.24 22.05
N PRO A 197 8.82 3.03 22.51
CA PRO A 197 10.01 2.37 22.01
C PRO A 197 9.94 2.02 20.52
N LEU A 198 8.75 1.65 20.01
CA LEU A 198 8.54 1.37 18.60
C LEU A 198 8.72 2.62 17.73
N LEU A 199 8.10 3.74 18.14
CA LEU A 199 8.23 5.02 17.43
C LEU A 199 9.67 5.54 17.46
N ALA A 200 10.35 5.42 18.60
CA ALA A 200 11.76 5.78 18.73
C ALA A 200 12.65 4.89 17.84
N PHE A 201 12.38 3.58 17.78
CA PHE A 201 13.11 2.68 16.92
C PHE A 201 12.93 3.02 15.44
N ALA A 202 11.69 3.25 14.99
CA ALA A 202 11.41 3.67 13.62
C ALA A 202 12.12 4.99 13.27
N ARG A 203 12.10 5.97 14.18
CA ARG A 203 12.81 7.26 14.01
C ARG A 203 14.32 7.08 13.95
N ASN A 204 14.92 6.28 14.83
CA ASN A 204 16.37 6.09 14.86
C ASN A 204 16.87 5.32 13.64
N ALA A 205 16.11 4.33 13.17
CA ALA A 205 16.41 3.58 11.96
C ALA A 205 15.99 4.31 10.67
N GLN A 206 15.41 5.52 10.77
CA GLN A 206 14.82 6.26 9.65
C GLN A 206 13.83 5.43 8.81
N TRP A 207 13.15 4.45 9.42
CA TRP A 207 12.37 3.45 8.71
C TRP A 207 10.90 3.88 8.51
N LEU A 208 10.64 4.56 7.40
CA LEU A 208 9.33 5.16 7.10
C LEU A 208 8.21 4.11 6.99
N ALA A 209 8.50 2.95 6.38
CA ALA A 209 7.52 1.86 6.25
C ALA A 209 7.06 1.30 7.61
N LEU A 210 7.97 1.16 8.58
CA LEU A 210 7.61 0.77 9.95
C LEU A 210 6.74 1.84 10.63
N HIS A 211 7.05 3.12 10.40
CA HIS A 211 6.24 4.21 10.92
C HIS A 211 4.84 4.21 10.31
N ALA A 212 4.69 4.05 8.99
CA ALA A 212 3.39 3.95 8.33
C ALA A 212 2.59 2.73 8.79
N LEU A 213 3.26 1.58 8.98
CA LEU A 213 2.62 0.36 9.48
C LEU A 213 2.07 0.62 10.89
N THR A 214 2.86 1.27 11.74
CA THR A 214 2.46 1.69 13.09
C THR A 214 1.22 2.60 13.08
N GLN A 215 1.15 3.57 12.16
CA GLN A 215 -0.03 4.43 11.98
C GLN A 215 -1.24 3.63 11.49
N CYS A 216 -1.04 2.73 10.51
CA CYS A 216 -2.09 1.91 9.92
C CYS A 216 -2.69 0.93 10.93
N THR A 217 -1.86 0.19 11.67
CA THR A 217 -2.28 -0.73 12.72
C THR A 217 -3.09 -0.01 13.79
N SER A 218 -2.63 1.16 14.23
CA SER A 218 -3.38 1.97 15.19
C SER A 218 -4.78 2.31 14.67
N LYS A 219 -4.88 2.72 13.40
CA LYS A 219 -6.15 3.05 12.76
C LYS A 219 -7.10 1.85 12.72
N LEU A 220 -6.62 0.69 12.28
CA LEU A 220 -7.43 -0.52 12.17
C LEU A 220 -7.95 -0.98 13.55
N LEU A 221 -7.07 -1.02 14.55
CA LEU A 221 -7.46 -1.40 15.91
C LEU A 221 -8.50 -0.44 16.48
N LEU A 222 -8.35 0.87 16.29
CA LEU A 222 -9.32 1.87 16.75
C LEU A 222 -10.64 1.84 15.96
N SER A 223 -10.60 1.48 14.68
CA SER A 223 -11.82 1.25 13.89
C SER A 223 -12.59 0.02 14.40
N ALA A 224 -11.91 -1.07 14.75
CA ALA A 224 -12.53 -2.23 15.39
C ALA A 224 -13.24 -1.87 16.72
N GLN A 225 -12.71 -0.90 17.46
CA GLN A 225 -13.34 -0.44 18.71
C GLN A 225 -14.62 0.38 18.49
N ARG A 226 -14.81 0.99 17.31
CA ARG A 226 -15.98 1.82 17.00
C ARG A 226 -17.14 0.94 16.56
N ASP A 227 -17.10 0.45 15.34
CA ASP A 227 -18.16 -0.34 14.71
C ASP A 227 -17.60 -1.16 13.55
N ASP A 228 -18.31 -2.23 13.20
CA ASP A 228 -17.85 -3.20 12.21
C ASP A 228 -17.80 -2.62 10.79
N GLY A 229 -18.69 -1.66 10.46
CA GLY A 229 -18.69 -1.00 9.16
C GLY A 229 -17.45 -0.13 8.94
N SER A 230 -17.08 0.66 9.94
CA SER A 230 -15.84 1.46 9.93
C SER A 230 -14.59 0.60 9.80
N LEU A 231 -14.58 -0.58 10.44
CA LEU A 231 -13.47 -1.53 10.32
C LEU A 231 -13.41 -2.14 8.91
N ASP A 232 -14.54 -2.58 8.37
CA ASP A 232 -14.62 -3.19 7.04
C ASP A 232 -14.14 -2.21 5.95
N ASP A 233 -14.60 -0.96 5.99
CA ASP A 233 -14.15 0.11 5.07
C ASP A 233 -12.63 0.31 5.14
N ASP A 234 -12.06 0.38 6.35
CA ASP A 234 -10.62 0.60 6.53
C ASP A 234 -9.81 -0.67 6.12
N LEU A 235 -10.31 -1.87 6.39
CA LEU A 235 -9.69 -3.13 5.97
C LEU A 235 -9.68 -3.27 4.44
N GLN A 236 -10.79 -2.96 3.76
CA GLN A 236 -10.87 -3.01 2.30
C GLN A 236 -9.87 -2.05 1.63
N VAL A 237 -9.62 -0.88 2.23
CA VAL A 237 -8.55 0.02 1.77
C VAL A 237 -7.20 -0.67 1.90
N VAL A 238 -6.88 -1.17 3.10
CA VAL A 238 -5.55 -1.74 3.40
C VAL A 238 -5.30 -3.01 2.61
N GLN A 239 -6.31 -3.86 2.40
CA GLN A 239 -6.23 -5.07 1.56
C GLN A 239 -6.18 -4.75 0.06
N GLY A 240 -6.63 -3.56 -0.35
CA GLY A 240 -6.53 -3.10 -1.72
C GLY A 240 -5.14 -2.62 -2.10
N LEU A 241 -4.29 -2.23 -1.14
CA LEU A 241 -2.94 -1.74 -1.42
C LEU A 241 -2.07 -2.81 -2.10
N ALA A 242 -1.07 -2.37 -2.86
CA ALA A 242 -0.07 -3.29 -3.43
C ALA A 242 0.74 -3.95 -2.31
N GLU A 243 0.97 -5.24 -2.40
CA GLU A 243 1.69 -6.02 -1.40
C GLU A 243 2.75 -6.91 -2.04
N LEU A 244 3.95 -6.83 -1.48
CA LEU A 244 5.04 -7.76 -1.65
C LEU A 244 5.73 -7.87 -0.31
N GLY A 245 5.77 -9.05 0.31
CA GLY A 245 6.41 -9.21 1.62
C GLY A 245 7.93 -9.00 1.56
N MET A 246 8.50 -8.65 2.71
CA MET A 246 9.93 -8.34 2.80
C MET A 246 10.81 -9.55 2.46
N GLU A 247 10.45 -10.77 2.87
CA GLU A 247 11.21 -11.97 2.48
C GLU A 247 11.12 -12.23 0.97
N GLU A 248 9.95 -12.05 0.35
CA GLU A 248 9.78 -12.18 -1.10
C GLU A 248 10.60 -11.14 -1.86
N ARG A 249 10.63 -9.89 -1.41
CA ARG A 249 11.45 -8.83 -1.98
C ARG A 249 12.92 -9.23 -2.00
N PHE A 250 13.48 -9.63 -0.85
CA PHE A 250 14.90 -9.98 -0.76
C PHE A 250 15.26 -11.28 -1.48
N LYS A 251 14.30 -12.20 -1.72
CA LYS A 251 14.53 -13.33 -2.63
C LYS A 251 14.81 -12.87 -4.06
N ALA A 252 14.14 -11.82 -4.54
CA ALA A 252 14.40 -11.26 -5.87
C ALA A 252 15.73 -10.49 -5.96
N LEU A 253 16.28 -10.08 -4.81
CA LEU A 253 17.54 -9.34 -4.71
C LEU A 253 18.76 -10.22 -4.41
N ARG A 254 18.58 -11.52 -4.17
CA ARG A 254 19.65 -12.43 -3.78
C ARG A 254 20.81 -12.43 -4.78
N ASP A 255 20.49 -12.43 -6.07
CA ASP A 255 21.50 -12.45 -7.13
C ASP A 255 22.29 -11.14 -7.21
N GLN A 256 21.80 -10.07 -6.57
CA GLN A 256 22.49 -8.78 -6.42
C GLN A 256 23.33 -8.69 -5.14
N GLY A 257 23.43 -9.78 -4.36
CA GLY A 257 24.20 -9.83 -3.11
C GLY A 257 23.60 -9.04 -1.94
N VAL A 258 22.35 -8.59 -2.06
CA VAL A 258 21.66 -7.82 -1.02
C VAL A 258 20.99 -8.76 -0.03
N GLU A 259 21.50 -8.80 1.21
CA GLU A 259 20.95 -9.63 2.28
C GLU A 259 19.93 -8.86 3.15
N PRO A 260 18.84 -9.53 3.60
CA PRO A 260 17.85 -8.90 4.46
C PRO A 260 18.35 -8.73 5.89
N ASP A 261 18.02 -7.57 6.46
CA ASP A 261 18.26 -7.24 7.87
C ASP A 261 17.20 -7.87 8.79
N ARG A 262 17.25 -9.20 8.90
CA ARG A 262 16.30 -9.98 9.70
C ARG A 262 16.39 -9.66 11.19
N GLU A 263 17.53 -9.19 11.67
CA GLU A 263 17.70 -8.81 13.08
C GLU A 263 16.84 -7.59 13.41
N ASN A 264 16.94 -6.52 12.61
CA ASN A 264 16.12 -5.33 12.81
C ASN A 264 14.63 -5.63 12.60
N TRP A 265 14.27 -6.55 11.69
CA TRP A 265 12.88 -6.96 11.51
C TRP A 265 12.30 -7.63 12.76
N ARG A 266 13.04 -8.58 13.36
CA ARG A 266 12.62 -9.26 14.60
C ARG A 266 12.53 -8.29 15.76
N LYS A 267 13.49 -7.36 15.88
CA LYS A 267 13.48 -6.33 16.91
C LYS A 267 12.27 -5.40 16.76
N ALA A 268 12.00 -4.91 15.54
CA ALA A 268 10.84 -4.09 15.24
C ALA A 268 9.53 -4.82 15.56
N TYR A 269 9.42 -6.10 15.19
CA TYR A 269 8.26 -6.93 15.48
C TYR A 269 8.02 -7.10 16.99
N GLY A 270 9.06 -7.32 17.79
CA GLY A 270 8.93 -7.36 19.25
C GLY A 270 8.41 -6.05 19.84
N LEU A 271 8.91 -4.90 19.35
CA LEU A 271 8.42 -3.58 19.76
C LEU A 271 6.99 -3.32 19.28
N TYR A 272 6.62 -3.83 18.10
CA TYR A 272 5.29 -3.74 17.53
C TYR A 272 4.27 -4.53 18.36
N GLN A 273 4.59 -5.77 18.75
CA GLN A 273 3.76 -6.54 19.68
C GLN A 273 3.64 -5.83 21.04
N GLN A 274 4.75 -5.31 21.58
CA GLN A 274 4.73 -4.55 22.83
C GLN A 274 3.78 -3.33 22.76
N ALA A 275 3.77 -2.62 21.64
CA ALA A 275 2.98 -1.41 21.47
C ALA A 275 1.46 -1.67 21.43
N PHE A 276 1.04 -2.77 20.80
CA PHE A 276 -0.35 -2.94 20.40
C PHE A 276 -1.05 -4.19 20.96
N LYS A 277 -0.31 -5.17 21.49
CA LYS A 277 -0.87 -6.45 21.94
C LYS A 277 -0.39 -6.84 23.34
N GLU A 278 0.93 -6.87 23.54
CA GLU A 278 1.56 -7.43 24.75
C GLU A 278 2.52 -6.44 25.45
N PRO A 279 2.01 -5.35 26.06
CA PRO A 279 2.86 -4.45 26.81
C PRO A 279 3.56 -5.16 27.97
N LYS A 280 4.81 -4.74 28.25
CA LYS A 280 5.70 -5.43 29.21
C LYS A 280 5.28 -5.24 30.65
N THR A 281 4.73 -4.08 31.01
CA THR A 281 4.37 -3.77 32.40
C THR A 281 2.86 -3.85 32.63
N VAL A 282 2.46 -4.22 33.85
CA VAL A 282 1.04 -4.25 34.26
C VAL A 282 0.37 -2.88 34.10
N GLY A 283 1.12 -1.79 34.31
CA GLY A 283 0.63 -0.42 34.12
C GLY A 283 0.30 -0.12 32.65
N GLU A 284 1.18 -0.51 31.74
CA GLU A 284 0.95 -0.37 30.29
C GLU A 284 -0.18 -1.27 29.79
N GLN A 285 -0.26 -2.51 30.27
CA GLN A 285 -1.36 -3.43 29.95
C GLN A 285 -2.72 -2.83 30.33
N LYS A 286 -2.82 -2.28 31.55
CA LYS A 286 -4.03 -1.57 32.00
C LYS A 286 -4.35 -0.34 31.15
N LYS A 287 -3.34 0.37 30.66
CA LYS A 287 -3.52 1.53 29.79
C LYS A 287 -4.01 1.13 28.40
N LEU A 288 -3.41 0.10 27.79
CA LEU A 288 -3.84 -0.43 26.49
C LEU A 288 -5.29 -0.96 26.55
N ALA A 289 -5.64 -1.71 27.60
CA ALA A 289 -6.99 -2.24 27.80
C ALA A 289 -8.06 -1.15 27.98
N LYS A 290 -7.70 0.07 28.39
CA LYS A 290 -8.64 1.22 28.42
C LYS A 290 -8.97 1.75 27.04
N ILE A 291 -8.08 1.56 26.06
CA ILE A 291 -8.24 1.98 24.66
C ILE A 291 -8.93 0.86 23.88
N LEU A 292 -8.42 -0.37 23.99
CA LEU A 292 -8.94 -1.57 23.33
C LEU A 292 -9.88 -2.33 24.27
N LYS A 293 -11.14 -1.88 24.32
CA LYS A 293 -12.19 -2.46 25.19
C LYS A 293 -12.77 -3.75 24.61
N LYS A 294 -12.95 -3.81 23.29
CA LYS A 294 -13.33 -5.03 22.56
C LYS A 294 -12.07 -5.86 22.30
N PRO A 295 -12.12 -7.19 22.50
CA PRO A 295 -10.99 -8.05 22.16
C PRO A 295 -10.67 -7.99 20.67
N ILE A 296 -9.39 -8.17 20.33
CA ILE A 296 -8.95 -8.32 18.95
C ILE A 296 -9.48 -9.67 18.44
N SER A 297 -10.15 -9.68 17.30
CA SER A 297 -10.67 -10.92 16.71
C SER A 297 -9.52 -11.81 16.23
N GLU A 298 -9.74 -13.12 16.19
CA GLU A 298 -8.73 -14.09 15.74
C GLU A 298 -8.19 -13.79 14.34
N ILE A 299 -9.07 -13.34 13.42
CA ILE A 299 -8.69 -12.94 12.06
C ILE A 299 -7.76 -11.73 12.10
N MET A 300 -8.10 -10.69 12.85
CA MET A 300 -7.25 -9.51 12.99
C MET A 300 -5.93 -9.85 13.70
N ASP A 301 -5.98 -10.78 14.66
CA ASP A 301 -4.79 -11.21 15.37
C ASP A 301 -3.77 -11.80 14.40
N LYS A 302 -4.23 -12.74 13.57
CA LYS A 302 -3.44 -13.36 12.50
C LYS A 302 -2.95 -12.34 11.46
N ASP A 303 -3.85 -11.48 10.98
CA ASP A 303 -3.54 -10.55 9.88
C ASP A 303 -2.65 -9.36 10.30
N LEU A 304 -2.57 -9.05 11.60
CA LEU A 304 -1.78 -7.92 12.10
C LEU A 304 -0.57 -8.33 12.94
N PHE A 305 -0.63 -9.47 13.63
CA PHE A 305 0.36 -9.85 14.64
C PHE A 305 1.11 -11.14 14.33
N ASP A 306 0.78 -11.91 13.30
CA ASP A 306 1.73 -12.93 12.84
C ASP A 306 2.99 -12.27 12.27
N TYR A 307 4.15 -12.89 12.49
CA TYR A 307 5.43 -12.35 11.99
C TYR A 307 5.43 -12.18 10.47
N ASP A 308 4.92 -13.15 9.72
CA ASP A 308 4.82 -13.06 8.27
C ASP A 308 3.82 -11.97 7.83
N ALA A 309 2.75 -11.77 8.59
CA ALA A 309 1.79 -10.70 8.32
C ALA A 309 2.41 -9.31 8.59
N PHE A 310 3.23 -9.18 9.64
CA PHE A 310 4.02 -7.98 9.90
C PHE A 310 5.00 -7.67 8.76
N LEU A 311 5.73 -8.67 8.25
CA LEU A 311 6.63 -8.48 7.11
C LEU A 311 5.90 -8.12 5.82
N ARG A 312 4.73 -8.72 5.56
CA ARG A 312 3.85 -8.31 4.46
C ARG A 312 3.35 -6.88 4.63
N GLY A 313 2.96 -6.51 5.85
CA GLY A 313 2.58 -5.15 6.22
C GLY A 313 3.68 -4.13 5.92
N LEU A 314 4.94 -4.42 6.29
CA LEU A 314 6.09 -3.56 5.97
C LEU A 314 6.30 -3.37 4.48
N GLY A 315 6.24 -4.46 3.71
CA GLY A 315 6.36 -4.41 2.26
C GLY A 315 5.21 -3.65 1.60
N ARG A 316 3.98 -3.88 2.05
CA ARG A 316 2.78 -3.12 1.64
C ARG A 316 2.93 -1.63 1.90
N MET A 317 3.42 -1.23 3.08
CA MET A 317 3.66 0.19 3.35
C MET A 317 4.72 0.75 2.40
N SER A 318 5.83 0.03 2.22
CA SER A 318 6.93 0.51 1.38
C SER A 318 6.54 0.74 -0.09
N LEU A 319 5.59 -0.06 -0.61
CA LEU A 319 5.09 0.05 -1.97
C LEU A 319 4.09 1.20 -2.19
N ASN A 320 3.39 1.67 -1.14
CA ASN A 320 2.22 2.55 -1.31
C ASN A 320 2.35 3.90 -0.61
N ILE A 321 3.39 4.12 0.19
CA ILE A 321 3.66 5.43 0.79
C ILE A 321 4.08 6.39 -0.33
N GLU A 322 3.37 7.51 -0.43
CA GLU A 322 3.77 8.65 -1.26
C GLU A 322 5.00 9.34 -0.64
N ALA A 323 5.80 10.06 -1.44
CA ALA A 323 7.09 10.63 -1.05
C ALA A 323 7.10 11.41 0.28
N HIS A 324 6.00 12.09 0.64
CA HIS A 324 5.87 12.84 1.89
C HIS A 324 5.20 12.05 3.03
N GLY A 325 5.13 10.73 2.91
CA GLY A 325 4.73 9.82 3.99
C GLY A 325 3.24 9.53 4.09
N GLY A 326 2.44 10.01 3.14
CA GLY A 326 1.00 9.79 3.11
C GLY A 326 0.63 8.47 2.44
N LEU A 327 -0.32 7.75 3.03
CA LEU A 327 -1.02 6.65 2.37
C LEU A 327 -2.40 7.13 1.94
N TYR A 328 -2.80 6.88 0.70
CA TYR A 328 -4.01 7.45 0.10
C TYR A 328 -4.85 6.35 -0.56
N LYS A 329 -6.17 6.48 -0.54
CA LYS A 329 -7.12 5.47 -1.02
C LYS A 329 -7.14 5.39 -2.54
N LEU A 330 -7.27 6.54 -3.22
CA LEU A 330 -7.37 6.59 -4.67
C LEU A 330 -5.99 6.67 -5.32
N HIS A 331 -5.09 7.53 -4.81
CA HIS A 331 -3.73 7.65 -5.32
C HIS A 331 -2.93 6.34 -5.35
N SER A 332 -3.17 5.38 -4.44
CA SER A 332 -2.51 4.07 -4.46
C SER A 332 -2.87 3.19 -5.67
N HIS A 333 -3.72 3.67 -6.59
CA HIS A 333 -4.05 3.00 -7.84
C HIS A 333 -3.29 3.59 -9.04
N LEU A 334 -2.49 4.65 -8.88
CA LEU A 334 -1.70 5.21 -9.97
C LEU A 334 -0.49 4.33 -10.24
N ASN A 335 -0.28 3.91 -11.49
CA ASN A 335 0.86 3.10 -11.90
C ASN A 335 2.07 3.93 -12.33
N HIS A 336 3.20 3.26 -12.52
CA HIS A 336 4.45 3.89 -12.91
C HIS A 336 4.60 4.15 -14.42
N SER A 337 5.15 5.31 -14.77
CA SER A 337 5.85 5.59 -16.03
C SER A 337 7.01 6.57 -15.81
N CYS A 338 8.14 6.37 -16.48
CA CYS A 338 9.23 7.36 -16.49
C CYS A 338 8.90 8.62 -17.32
N ALA A 339 7.83 8.57 -18.11
CA ALA A 339 7.17 9.70 -18.76
C ALA A 339 5.72 9.81 -18.23
N PRO A 340 5.52 10.35 -17.01
CA PRO A 340 4.21 10.41 -16.38
C PRO A 340 3.34 11.52 -16.99
N ASN A 341 2.05 11.22 -17.19
CA ASN A 341 1.02 12.17 -17.61
C ASN A 341 0.28 12.81 -16.42
N VAL A 342 0.57 12.40 -15.18
CA VAL A 342 -0.01 12.96 -13.96
C VAL A 342 1.10 13.35 -12.96
N SER A 343 0.83 14.39 -12.17
CA SER A 343 1.69 14.85 -11.08
C SER A 343 0.92 14.92 -9.77
N VAL A 344 1.60 14.54 -8.68
CA VAL A 344 1.10 14.62 -7.31
C VAL A 344 1.82 15.76 -6.61
N ARG A 345 1.07 16.69 -6.00
CA ARG A 345 1.60 17.93 -5.43
C ARG A 345 0.95 18.25 -4.09
N HIS A 346 1.74 18.77 -3.16
CA HIS A 346 1.27 19.29 -1.87
C HIS A 346 1.04 20.80 -1.94
N LEU A 347 -0.06 21.22 -2.57
CA LEU A 347 -0.35 22.64 -2.79
C LEU A 347 -0.94 23.36 -1.56
N ASP A 348 -1.62 22.62 -0.66
CA ASP A 348 -2.31 23.18 0.50
C ASP A 348 -1.38 23.37 1.73
N ARG A 349 -0.15 23.85 1.50
CA ARG A 349 0.96 23.89 2.48
C ARG A 349 0.65 24.60 3.81
N ARG A 350 -0.28 25.57 3.80
CA ARG A 350 -0.62 26.40 4.96
C ARG A 350 -1.67 25.79 5.88
N ASN A 351 -2.52 24.89 5.37
CA ASN A 351 -3.72 24.44 6.07
C ASN A 351 -3.84 22.92 6.15
N ALA A 352 -3.27 22.20 5.19
CA ALA A 352 -3.30 20.75 5.10
C ALA A 352 -2.07 20.27 4.33
N LEU A 353 -0.88 20.40 4.93
CA LEU A 353 0.38 20.02 4.26
C LEU A 353 0.34 18.59 3.72
N SER A 354 -0.29 17.67 4.44
CA SER A 354 -0.41 16.27 4.03
C SER A 354 -1.46 16.00 2.95
N ARG A 355 -2.18 17.00 2.45
CA ARG A 355 -3.16 16.80 1.37
C ARG A 355 -2.47 16.82 0.02
N ILE A 356 -2.73 15.81 -0.80
CA ILE A 356 -2.27 15.79 -2.18
C ILE A 356 -3.28 16.46 -3.10
N THR A 357 -2.76 17.08 -4.15
CA THR A 357 -3.49 17.55 -5.32
C THR A 357 -2.92 16.83 -6.53
N VAL A 358 -3.77 16.13 -7.26
CA VAL A 358 -3.39 15.35 -8.44
C VAL A 358 -3.75 16.13 -9.69
N ILE A 359 -2.77 16.37 -10.55
CA ILE A 359 -2.86 17.33 -11.67
C ILE A 359 -2.34 16.67 -12.95
N ALA A 360 -3.09 16.81 -14.04
CA ALA A 360 -2.66 16.35 -15.36
C ALA A 360 -1.44 17.17 -15.85
N ARG A 361 -0.36 16.47 -16.23
CA ARG A 361 0.86 17.08 -16.79
C ARG A 361 0.79 17.27 -18.31
N THR A 362 -0.08 16.52 -18.96
CA THR A 362 -0.36 16.58 -20.39
C THR A 362 -1.87 16.45 -20.58
N ALA A 363 -2.38 16.69 -21.78
CA ALA A 363 -3.73 16.24 -22.11
C ALA A 363 -3.80 14.70 -21.98
N ILE A 364 -4.95 14.19 -21.53
CA ILE A 364 -5.21 12.75 -21.36
C ILE A 364 -6.54 12.42 -22.05
N GLU A 365 -6.51 11.48 -22.99
CA GLU A 365 -7.68 11.06 -23.77
C GLU A 365 -8.49 9.96 -23.04
N PRO A 366 -9.79 9.81 -23.33
CA PRO A 366 -10.61 8.77 -22.73
C PRO A 366 -10.01 7.37 -22.94
N GLY A 367 -9.90 6.59 -21.86
CA GLY A 367 -9.32 5.24 -21.86
C GLY A 367 -7.81 5.21 -21.60
N GLU A 368 -7.10 6.34 -21.64
CA GLU A 368 -5.69 6.39 -21.26
C GLU A 368 -5.50 6.19 -19.75
N GLU A 369 -4.40 5.54 -19.39
CA GLU A 369 -4.03 5.31 -17.99
C GLU A 369 -3.38 6.55 -17.38
N LEU A 370 -3.71 6.83 -16.12
CA LEU A 370 -3.07 7.86 -15.32
C LEU A 370 -1.82 7.28 -14.66
N LEU A 371 -0.68 7.90 -14.94
CA LEU A 371 0.64 7.38 -14.59
C LEU A 371 1.47 8.45 -13.85
N ILE A 372 2.14 8.01 -12.78
CA ILE A 372 3.10 8.81 -12.00
C ILE A 372 4.51 8.19 -12.11
N THR A 373 5.53 8.87 -11.58
CA THR A 373 6.86 8.24 -11.41
C THR A 373 7.01 7.70 -9.99
N TYR A 374 7.63 6.52 -9.85
CA TYR A 374 7.95 5.88 -8.57
C TYR A 374 9.43 6.03 -8.23
N THR A 375 10.22 6.37 -9.23
CA THR A 375 11.67 6.54 -9.15
C THR A 375 12.02 7.99 -9.43
N ASP A 376 13.25 8.35 -9.08
CA ASP A 376 13.80 9.67 -9.39
C ASP A 376 13.85 9.86 -10.92
N PRO A 377 13.13 10.85 -11.48
CA PRO A 377 13.11 11.09 -12.93
C PRO A 377 14.44 11.60 -13.49
N GLU A 378 15.35 12.10 -12.65
CA GLU A 378 16.68 12.58 -13.04
C GLU A 378 17.71 11.44 -13.16
N SER A 379 17.40 10.27 -12.60
CA SER A 379 18.26 9.09 -12.72
C SER A 379 18.24 8.50 -14.13
N ASN A 380 19.32 7.83 -14.55
CA ASN A 380 19.43 7.18 -15.87
C ASN A 380 18.47 5.98 -16.02
N PHE A 381 18.20 5.50 -17.24
CA PHE A 381 17.20 4.44 -17.46
C PHE A 381 17.52 3.11 -16.77
N ARG A 382 18.81 2.76 -16.65
CA ARG A 382 19.28 1.52 -16.02
C ARG A 382 19.00 1.56 -14.52
N GLU A 383 19.37 2.66 -13.87
CA GLU A 383 19.05 2.92 -12.46
C GLU A 383 17.55 2.85 -12.20
N ARG A 384 16.74 3.54 -13.02
CA ARG A 384 15.28 3.53 -12.87
C ARG A 384 14.71 2.11 -13.01
N ARG A 385 15.18 1.32 -13.98
CA ARG A 385 14.76 -0.08 -14.15
C ARG A 385 15.25 -0.99 -13.03
N ARG A 386 16.46 -0.77 -12.50
CA ARG A 386 17.00 -1.51 -11.36
C ARG A 386 16.12 -1.30 -10.13
N ARG A 387 15.86 -0.05 -9.75
CA ARG A 387 15.00 0.31 -8.60
C ARG A 387 13.60 -0.30 -8.69
N LEU A 388 12.99 -0.30 -9.87
CA LEU A 388 11.68 -0.94 -10.07
C LEU A 388 11.75 -2.47 -9.94
N SER A 389 12.83 -3.07 -10.44
CA SER A 389 13.05 -4.51 -10.35
C SER A 389 13.31 -4.98 -8.92
N GLU A 390 13.92 -4.14 -8.08
CA GLU A 390 14.10 -4.39 -6.64
C GLU A 390 12.78 -4.56 -5.88
N TRP A 391 11.67 -4.13 -6.48
CA TRP A 391 10.30 -4.27 -5.98
C TRP A 391 9.45 -5.22 -6.81
N GLY A 392 10.04 -5.96 -7.75
CA GLY A 392 9.34 -6.96 -8.56
C GLY A 392 8.46 -6.40 -9.69
N PHE A 393 8.58 -5.13 -10.05
CA PHE A 393 7.83 -4.54 -11.17
C PHE A 393 8.43 -4.88 -12.55
N GLY A 394 9.62 -5.49 -12.59
CA GLY A 394 10.36 -5.78 -13.81
C GLY A 394 10.90 -4.53 -14.52
N PRO A 395 11.55 -4.69 -15.70
CA PRO A 395 12.10 -3.57 -16.44
C PRO A 395 10.99 -2.73 -17.07
N CYS A 396 10.91 -1.45 -16.70
CA CYS A 396 9.95 -0.50 -17.27
C CYS A 396 10.05 -0.44 -18.81
N GLN A 397 8.89 -0.57 -19.46
CA GLN A 397 8.71 -0.55 -20.92
C GLN A 397 8.02 0.72 -21.41
N CYS A 398 8.05 1.82 -20.64
CA CYS A 398 7.48 3.08 -21.09
C CYS A 398 8.28 3.68 -22.26
N GLU A 399 7.65 4.58 -23.02
CA GLU A 399 8.24 5.23 -24.20
C GLU A 399 9.63 5.82 -23.92
N ARG A 400 9.78 6.55 -22.81
CA ARG A 400 11.09 7.13 -22.41
C ARG A 400 12.16 6.06 -22.21
N CYS A 401 11.86 4.97 -21.51
CA CYS A 401 12.85 3.91 -21.29
C CYS A 401 13.22 3.18 -22.58
N LEU A 402 12.26 2.98 -23.50
CA LEU A 402 12.53 2.35 -24.79
C LEU A 402 13.39 3.25 -25.70
N ALA A 403 13.14 4.56 -25.69
CA ALA A 403 13.94 5.54 -26.41
C ALA A 403 15.38 5.60 -25.87
N GLU A 404 15.55 5.78 -24.55
CA GLU A 404 16.87 5.85 -23.91
C GLU A 404 17.65 4.54 -24.09
N GLU A 405 16.99 3.37 -24.08
CA GLU A 405 17.62 2.09 -24.37
C GLU A 405 18.11 1.98 -25.83
N LYS A 406 17.33 2.50 -26.78
CA LYS A 406 17.71 2.52 -28.20
C LYS A 406 18.92 3.43 -28.43
N GLU A 407 18.91 4.62 -27.85
CA GLU A 407 20.03 5.58 -27.91
C GLU A 407 21.32 5.00 -27.30
N ALA A 408 21.21 4.30 -26.17
CA ALA A 408 22.35 3.64 -25.54
C ALA A 408 22.95 2.53 -26.43
N LYS A 409 22.12 1.78 -27.17
CA LYS A 409 22.57 0.75 -28.12
C LYS A 409 23.25 1.37 -29.35
N GLU A 410 22.74 2.49 -29.86
CA GLU A 410 23.27 3.16 -31.05
C GLU A 410 24.59 3.91 -30.78
N SER A 411 24.75 4.46 -29.58
CA SER A 411 25.95 5.21 -29.19
C SER A 411 27.18 4.32 -28.88
N GLY A 412 27.00 3.00 -28.73
CA GLY A 412 28.09 2.08 -28.39
C GLY A 412 28.75 2.36 -27.02
N THR A 413 28.17 3.26 -26.24
CA THR A 413 28.72 3.70 -24.96
C THR A 413 28.58 2.56 -23.96
N ASN A 414 29.70 1.91 -23.61
CA ASN A 414 29.72 0.92 -22.54
C ASN A 414 29.61 1.62 -21.19
N THR A 415 28.38 2.03 -20.87
CA THR A 415 28.04 2.75 -19.64
C THR A 415 28.00 1.82 -18.42
N GLU A 416 28.23 0.51 -18.61
CA GLU A 416 28.28 -0.48 -17.51
C GLU A 416 29.39 -0.16 -16.50
N GLU A 417 30.60 0.20 -16.95
CA GLU A 417 31.69 0.61 -16.06
C GLU A 417 31.36 1.89 -15.27
N ALA A 418 30.62 2.83 -15.86
CA ALA A 418 30.22 4.08 -15.21
C ALA A 418 29.09 3.84 -14.19
N ASP A 419 28.15 2.94 -14.50
CA ASP A 419 27.09 2.52 -13.58
C ASP A 419 27.66 1.70 -12.42
N GLU A 420 28.61 0.78 -12.68
CA GLU A 420 29.33 0.02 -11.65
C GLU A 420 30.14 0.93 -10.73
N LEU A 421 30.81 1.94 -11.29
CA LEU A 421 31.53 2.95 -10.49
C LEU A 421 30.56 3.79 -9.65
N ALA A 422 29.41 4.18 -10.19
CA ALA A 422 28.38 4.90 -9.45
C ALA A 422 27.79 4.03 -8.31
N ASP A 423 27.60 2.73 -8.54
CA ASP A 423 27.12 1.78 -7.54
C ASP A 423 28.17 1.54 -6.45
N HIS A 424 29.45 1.41 -6.80
CA HIS A 424 30.55 1.36 -5.83
C HIS A 424 30.64 2.63 -4.98
N LEU A 425 30.46 3.80 -5.58
CA LEU A 425 30.48 5.08 -4.87
C LEU A 425 29.27 5.22 -3.93
N ARG A 426 28.07 4.79 -4.34
CA ARG A 426 26.87 4.82 -3.49
C ARG A 426 26.95 3.84 -2.33
N ALA A 427 27.45 2.62 -2.58
CA ALA A 427 27.72 1.64 -1.53
C ALA A 427 28.76 2.16 -0.53
N GLY A 428 29.81 2.84 -1.00
CA GLY A 428 30.81 3.48 -0.15
C GLY A 428 30.30 4.67 0.67
N LEU A 429 29.24 5.33 0.20
CA LEU A 429 28.60 6.47 0.89
C LEU A 429 27.41 6.07 1.77
N GLY A 430 27.05 4.79 1.84
CA GLY A 430 25.92 4.31 2.64
C GLY A 430 24.55 4.80 2.14
N LEU A 431 24.46 5.19 0.87
CA LEU A 431 23.23 5.64 0.21
C LEU A 431 22.59 4.46 -0.54
N VAL A 432 22.15 3.45 0.20
CA VAL A 432 21.38 2.30 -0.33
C VAL A 432 19.92 2.42 0.08
#